data_AF-A0A7S3GM72-F1
#
_entry.id   AF-A0A7S3GM72-F1
#
_cell.length_a   1.000
_cell.length_b   1.000
_cell.length_c   1.000
_cell.angle_alpha   90.00
_cell.angle_beta   90.00
_cell.angle_gamma   90.00
#
_symmetry.space_group_name_H-M   'P 1'
#
loop_
_entity.id
_entity.type
_entity.pdbx_description
1 polymer ?
#
loop_
_entity_poly.entity_id
_entity_poly.type
_entity_poly.pdbx_seq_one_letter_code
_entity_poly.pdbx_strand_id
1 'polypeptide(L)'
;NKAKLRAYFNSREFSEFKGRALVLTEEAREDEKDGIIGQAMSSGSVTLLTREFGRGTDFKCFDQRVISAGGVHVIQTFLSLSLAEETQVKGRTARQGDKGSYCMMLNKAVLEEEFNISEEDIHKMNSTKRIYRTLHELRIEQFKRVYEESYNHLKEILEDHEESVAFQRDLVKHNTENVNKKLLEYNAFSGGSGGGNRPRRVVVLMDATGSMARLIEGSKQMVGIMLDRITELAEEHNVTCGLELLYAAYRNYGEAENDLLVSSGWHSNAEGIKSFLKSVVATGGDGREEAMEIGLWHVNQLAQEREVDQVVVVGDAPPNTLEMVTQKRRTRGEQYWSSTKFRTPTNYKTELSLLRERGVTVHAFYLIPYAASGFQEVASLGGGQCEMLDLNGGSGGENLTGALAVTMLKAMGGDELGATLEKAYKSRYNFSYAS
;
A
#
# COMPACT_ATOMS: atom_id res chain seq x y z
N ASN A 1 -4.17 0.36 19.46
CA ASN A 1 -3.92 1.56 18.63
C ASN A 1 -3.75 2.79 19.53
N LYS A 2 -2.63 3.50 19.41
CA LYS A 2 -2.26 4.70 20.20
C LYS A 2 -3.31 5.83 20.19
N ALA A 3 -4.00 6.03 19.06
CA ALA A 3 -5.03 7.06 18.94
C ALA A 3 -6.23 6.78 19.86
N LYS A 4 -6.69 5.51 19.90
CA LYS A 4 -7.79 5.07 20.77
C LYS A 4 -7.42 5.23 22.25
N LEU A 5 -6.17 4.92 22.63
CA LEU A 5 -5.67 5.10 23.99
C LEU A 5 -5.66 6.57 24.40
N ARG A 6 -5.14 7.46 23.54
CA ARG A 6 -5.15 8.91 23.79
C ARG A 6 -6.57 9.47 23.90
N ALA A 7 -7.50 9.00 23.07
CA ALA A 7 -8.90 9.39 23.15
C ALA A 7 -9.52 8.98 24.49
N TYR A 8 -9.26 7.76 24.98
CA TYR A 8 -9.72 7.32 26.29
C TYR A 8 -9.08 8.11 27.44
N PHE A 9 -7.76 8.34 27.41
CA PHE A 9 -7.09 9.17 28.39
C PHE A 9 -7.72 10.57 28.47
N ASN A 10 -8.11 11.15 27.34
CA ASN A 10 -8.72 12.47 27.27
C ASN A 10 -10.22 12.50 27.60
N SER A 11 -10.87 11.36 27.77
CA SER A 11 -12.32 11.27 27.97
C SER A 11 -12.77 11.86 29.32
N ARG A 12 -14.06 12.14 29.45
CA ARG A 12 -14.65 12.67 30.69
C ARG A 12 -14.61 11.62 31.80
N GLU A 13 -14.81 10.37 31.42
CA GLU A 13 -14.87 9.20 32.30
C GLU A 13 -13.51 8.90 32.95
N PHE A 14 -12.40 9.25 32.29
CA PHE A 14 -11.05 9.05 32.83
C PHE A 14 -10.50 10.28 33.60
N SER A 15 -11.27 11.37 33.66
CA SER A 15 -10.79 12.66 34.19
C SER A 15 -10.27 12.59 35.64
N GLU A 16 -10.93 11.81 36.50
CA GLU A 16 -10.53 11.61 37.91
C GLU A 16 -9.21 10.85 38.09
N PHE A 17 -8.76 10.12 37.07
CA PHE A 17 -7.55 9.31 37.11
C PHE A 17 -6.35 10.00 36.45
N LYS A 18 -6.57 11.07 35.65
CA LYS A 18 -5.50 11.76 34.91
C LYS A 18 -4.31 12.15 35.77
N GLY A 19 -4.54 12.64 36.99
CA GLY A 19 -3.46 13.10 37.89
C GLY A 19 -2.54 11.99 38.42
N ARG A 20 -2.93 10.72 38.26
CA ARG A 20 -2.21 9.52 38.74
C ARG A 20 -2.04 8.47 37.65
N ALA A 21 -2.31 8.84 36.40
CA ALA A 21 -2.28 7.94 35.28
C ALA A 21 -0.95 8.03 34.54
N LEU A 22 -0.37 6.87 34.22
CA LEU A 22 0.81 6.74 33.40
C LEU A 22 0.40 6.22 32.02
N VAL A 23 1.02 6.70 30.96
CA VAL A 23 0.72 6.29 29.58
C VAL A 23 2.00 5.81 28.92
N LEU A 24 2.03 4.54 28.52
CA LEU A 24 3.16 3.96 27.79
C LEU A 24 2.72 3.59 26.39
N THR A 25 3.39 4.19 25.40
CA THR A 25 3.26 3.88 23.98
C THR A 25 4.63 3.67 23.35
N GLU A 26 4.64 3.19 22.13
CA GLU A 26 5.81 2.87 21.31
C GLU A 26 6.62 4.13 20.98
N GLU A 27 6.01 5.31 21.09
CA GLU A 27 6.62 6.63 20.88
C GLU A 27 7.44 7.12 22.09
N ALA A 28 7.29 6.49 23.27
CA ALA A 28 8.07 6.85 24.44
C ALA A 28 9.57 6.59 24.20
N ARG A 29 10.43 7.51 24.68
CA ARG A 29 11.88 7.33 24.64
C ARG A 29 12.31 6.26 25.65
N GLU A 30 13.47 5.64 25.46
CA GLU A 30 13.91 4.53 26.34
C GLU A 30 14.03 4.94 27.81
N ASP A 31 14.53 6.14 28.08
CA ASP A 31 14.64 6.71 29.43
C ASP A 31 13.26 6.96 30.08
N GLU A 32 12.28 7.42 29.30
CA GLU A 32 10.90 7.58 29.76
C GLU A 32 10.23 6.24 30.03
N LYS A 33 10.50 5.22 29.19
CA LYS A 33 9.95 3.86 29.33
C LYS A 33 10.34 3.25 30.67
N ASP A 34 11.62 3.27 31.02
CA ASP A 34 12.11 2.69 32.27
C ASP A 34 11.51 3.38 33.50
N GLY A 35 11.40 4.71 33.45
CA GLY A 35 10.74 5.49 34.50
C GLY A 35 9.27 5.12 34.68
N ILE A 36 8.52 5.00 33.58
CA ILE A 36 7.10 4.61 33.61
C ILE A 36 6.94 3.17 34.10
N ILE A 37 7.75 2.23 33.61
CA ILE A 37 7.70 0.82 34.02
C ILE A 37 7.98 0.69 35.52
N GLY A 38 8.96 1.43 36.04
CA GLY A 38 9.27 1.43 37.47
C GLY A 38 8.13 1.97 38.35
N GLN A 39 7.36 2.95 37.86
CA GLN A 39 6.25 3.56 38.60
C GLN A 39 4.90 2.86 38.39
N ALA A 40 4.76 2.09 37.31
CA ALA A 40 3.49 1.53 36.83
C ALA A 40 2.75 0.64 37.85
N MET A 41 3.48 0.05 38.80
CA MET A 41 2.97 -0.91 39.79
C MET A 41 2.88 -0.31 41.20
N SER A 42 2.89 1.02 41.34
CA SER A 42 2.80 1.70 42.63
C SER A 42 1.36 1.87 43.11
N SER A 43 1.15 1.90 44.44
CA SER A 43 -0.18 2.09 45.02
C SER A 43 -0.82 3.40 44.56
N GLY A 44 -2.03 3.31 44.01
CA GLY A 44 -2.82 4.46 43.56
C GLY A 44 -2.63 4.83 42.09
N SER A 45 -1.61 4.29 41.42
CA SER A 45 -1.31 4.53 40.00
C SER A 45 -2.26 3.74 39.08
N VAL A 46 -2.56 4.31 37.92
CA VAL A 46 -3.27 3.64 36.82
C VAL A 46 -2.44 3.73 35.55
N THR A 47 -1.99 2.60 35.01
CA THR A 47 -1.11 2.61 33.84
C THR A 47 -1.88 2.17 32.58
N LEU A 48 -1.94 3.04 31.58
CA LEU A 48 -2.49 2.75 30.26
C LEU A 48 -1.36 2.31 29.33
N LEU A 49 -1.50 1.12 28.78
CA LEU A 49 -0.52 0.49 27.91
C LEU A 49 -1.14 0.20 26.54
N THR A 50 -0.37 0.38 25.48
CA THR A 50 -0.69 -0.22 24.18
C THR A 50 -0.43 -1.72 24.19
N ARG A 51 -0.99 -2.43 23.20
CA ARG A 51 -0.93 -3.90 23.08
C ARG A 51 0.51 -4.44 23.11
N GLU A 52 1.46 -3.71 22.54
CA GLU A 52 2.85 -4.15 22.43
C GLU A 52 3.50 -4.39 23.80
N PHE A 53 3.21 -3.56 24.81
CA PHE A 53 3.77 -3.72 26.16
C PHE A 53 3.12 -4.85 26.97
N GLY A 54 2.06 -5.47 26.46
CA GLY A 54 1.55 -6.73 27.01
C GLY A 54 2.54 -7.89 26.81
N ARG A 55 3.42 -7.77 25.81
CA ARG A 55 4.46 -8.74 25.46
C ARG A 55 5.84 -8.19 25.85
N GLY A 56 6.75 -9.07 26.29
CA GLY A 56 8.16 -8.73 26.50
C GLY A 56 8.52 -7.73 27.62
N THR A 57 7.57 -6.98 28.21
CA THR A 57 7.88 -5.88 29.14
C THR A 57 7.74 -6.28 30.62
N ASP A 58 8.74 -5.95 31.42
CA ASP A 58 8.89 -6.39 32.81
C ASP A 58 8.27 -5.43 33.85
N PHE A 59 7.02 -5.67 34.25
CA PHE A 59 6.41 -4.92 35.35
C PHE A 59 6.62 -5.64 36.68
N LYS A 60 7.55 -5.15 37.51
CA LYS A 60 7.80 -5.66 38.86
C LYS A 60 7.10 -4.77 39.89
N CYS A 61 6.34 -5.39 40.79
CA CYS A 61 5.70 -4.68 41.88
C CYS A 61 6.58 -4.79 43.13
N PHE A 62 7.15 -3.67 43.58
CA PHE A 62 7.90 -3.57 44.83
C PHE A 62 7.12 -2.86 45.95
N ASP A 63 5.93 -2.31 45.66
CA ASP A 63 5.13 -1.59 46.64
C ASP A 63 4.40 -2.56 47.58
N GLN A 64 4.81 -2.58 48.85
CA GLN A 64 4.26 -3.46 49.87
C GLN A 64 2.76 -3.24 50.10
N ARG A 65 2.23 -2.04 49.85
CA ARG A 65 0.79 -1.76 49.98
C ARG A 65 -0.02 -2.49 48.92
N VAL A 66 0.50 -2.52 47.69
CA VAL A 66 -0.12 -3.25 46.57
C VAL A 66 -0.06 -4.74 46.82
N ILE A 67 1.10 -5.26 47.23
CA ILE A 67 1.27 -6.68 47.57
C ILE A 67 0.30 -7.10 48.70
N SER A 68 0.20 -6.29 49.75
CA SER A 68 -0.70 -6.55 50.89
C SER A 68 -2.19 -6.45 50.51
N ALA A 69 -2.53 -5.66 49.50
CA ALA A 69 -3.90 -5.52 48.97
C ALA A 69 -4.31 -6.65 48.01
N GLY A 70 -3.46 -7.63 47.76
CA GLY A 70 -3.73 -8.75 46.85
C GLY A 70 -3.05 -8.64 45.48
N GLY A 71 -2.17 -7.64 45.31
CA GLY A 71 -1.32 -7.47 44.14
C GLY A 71 -1.96 -6.68 43.00
N VAL A 72 -1.34 -6.74 41.83
CA VAL A 72 -1.74 -5.90 40.69
C VAL A 72 -2.95 -6.48 39.97
N HIS A 73 -3.87 -5.60 39.60
CA HIS A 73 -5.00 -5.92 38.75
C HIS A 73 -4.71 -5.53 37.30
N VAL A 74 -4.85 -6.47 36.37
CA VAL A 74 -4.71 -6.22 34.93
C VAL A 74 -6.07 -6.30 34.27
N ILE A 75 -6.42 -5.24 33.54
CA ILE A 75 -7.61 -5.16 32.69
C ILE A 75 -7.16 -5.24 31.25
N GLN A 76 -7.47 -6.34 30.58
CA GLN A 76 -7.22 -6.46 29.14
C GLN A 76 -8.44 -5.96 28.36
N THR A 77 -8.25 -4.95 27.53
CA THR A 77 -9.33 -4.23 26.82
C THR A 77 -9.56 -4.67 25.38
N PHE A 78 -8.93 -5.78 24.98
CA PHE A 78 -9.01 -6.35 23.63
C PHE A 78 -8.97 -7.88 23.71
N LEU A 79 -9.50 -8.56 22.69
CA LEU A 79 -9.39 -10.02 22.60
C LEU A 79 -8.07 -10.40 21.91
N SER A 80 -7.18 -11.10 22.61
CA SER A 80 -5.93 -11.59 22.01
C SER A 80 -6.23 -12.59 20.89
N LEU A 81 -5.50 -12.50 19.77
CA LEU A 81 -5.64 -13.45 18.66
C LEU A 81 -5.00 -14.81 18.98
N SER A 82 -4.01 -14.85 19.88
CA SER A 82 -3.40 -16.10 20.34
C SER A 82 -3.60 -16.29 21.84
N LEU A 83 -3.69 -17.55 22.29
CA LEU A 83 -3.74 -17.87 23.71
C LEU A 83 -2.41 -17.53 24.43
N ALA A 84 -1.29 -17.63 23.72
CA ALA A 84 0.02 -17.27 24.25
C ALA A 84 0.09 -15.78 24.63
N GLU A 85 -0.42 -14.90 23.78
CA GLU A 85 -0.50 -13.47 24.08
C GLU A 85 -1.37 -13.19 25.30
N GLU A 86 -2.57 -13.76 25.37
CA GLU A 86 -3.45 -13.59 26.54
C GLU A 86 -2.76 -14.08 27.82
N THR A 87 -2.06 -15.22 27.74
CA THR A 87 -1.33 -15.79 28.88
C THR A 87 -0.20 -14.87 29.35
N GLN A 88 0.51 -14.23 28.40
CA GLN A 88 1.53 -13.24 28.74
C GLN A 88 0.95 -12.00 29.42
N VAL A 89 -0.19 -11.49 28.94
CA VAL A 89 -0.88 -10.34 29.55
C VAL A 89 -1.37 -10.71 30.95
N LYS A 90 -2.00 -11.87 31.12
CA LYS A 90 -2.39 -12.41 32.43
C LYS A 90 -1.21 -12.50 33.39
N GLY A 91 -0.06 -12.94 32.90
CA GLY A 91 1.19 -13.04 33.66
C GLY A 91 1.77 -11.70 34.13
N ARG A 92 1.21 -10.55 33.70
CA ARG A 92 1.58 -9.22 34.23
C ARG A 92 0.96 -8.91 35.58
N THR A 93 -0.03 -9.69 36.02
CA THR A 93 -0.67 -9.53 37.34
C THR A 93 0.20 -9.96 38.51
N ALA A 94 0.98 -11.02 38.30
CA ALA A 94 1.69 -11.75 39.34
C ALA A 94 2.89 -12.48 38.74
N ARG A 95 4.06 -12.29 39.33
CA ARG A 95 5.31 -12.94 38.91
C ARG A 95 5.86 -13.76 40.06
N GLN A 96 6.43 -14.92 39.73
CA GLN A 96 7.11 -15.80 40.69
C GLN A 96 6.29 -16.15 41.96
N GLY A 97 4.96 -16.24 41.83
CA GLY A 97 4.07 -16.63 42.94
C GLY A 97 3.41 -15.48 43.68
N ASP A 98 3.62 -14.23 43.26
CA ASP A 98 2.87 -13.08 43.78
C ASP A 98 1.36 -13.25 43.57
N LYS A 99 0.56 -12.60 44.42
CA LYS A 99 -0.88 -12.51 44.20
C LYS A 99 -1.18 -11.44 43.14
N GLY A 100 -2.27 -11.61 42.41
CA GLY A 100 -2.72 -10.67 41.40
C GLY A 100 -4.09 -11.08 40.88
N SER A 101 -4.73 -10.19 40.12
CA SER A 101 -6.05 -10.46 39.56
C SER A 101 -6.17 -9.95 38.13
N TYR A 102 -6.99 -10.61 37.33
CA TYR A 102 -7.11 -10.35 35.89
C TYR A 102 -8.57 -10.30 35.49
N CYS A 103 -8.94 -9.37 34.61
CA CYS A 103 -10.20 -9.43 33.90
C CYS A 103 -10.05 -8.95 32.44
N MET A 104 -11.08 -9.25 31.64
CA MET A 104 -11.22 -8.71 30.29
C MET A 104 -12.43 -7.78 30.22
N MET A 105 -12.23 -6.60 29.61
CA MET A 105 -13.29 -5.64 29.32
C MET A 105 -13.31 -5.38 27.81
N LEU A 106 -14.19 -6.08 27.11
CA LEU A 106 -14.21 -6.08 25.65
C LEU A 106 -15.28 -5.13 25.12
N ASN A 107 -14.94 -4.36 24.10
CA ASN A 107 -15.89 -3.49 23.42
C ASN A 107 -16.69 -4.31 22.40
N LYS A 108 -18.02 -4.27 22.53
CA LYS A 108 -18.93 -5.02 21.67
C LYS A 108 -18.78 -4.70 20.17
N ALA A 109 -18.69 -3.42 19.79
CA ALA A 109 -18.54 -3.04 18.39
C ALA A 109 -17.24 -3.60 17.79
N VAL A 110 -16.17 -3.64 18.59
CA VAL A 110 -14.89 -4.23 18.16
C VAL A 110 -15.01 -5.75 18.00
N LEU A 111 -15.79 -6.42 18.85
CA LEU A 111 -16.05 -7.86 18.70
C LEU A 111 -16.89 -8.19 17.45
N GLU A 112 -17.85 -7.33 17.11
CA GLU A 112 -18.62 -7.40 15.86
C GLU A 112 -17.71 -7.21 14.65
N GLU A 113 -16.89 -6.16 14.64
CA GLU A 113 -15.99 -5.83 13.52
C GLU A 113 -14.85 -6.85 13.31
N GLU A 114 -14.15 -7.25 14.39
CA GLU A 114 -12.92 -8.05 14.27
C GLU A 114 -13.16 -9.56 14.36
N PHE A 115 -14.26 -10.00 14.97
CA PHE A 115 -14.56 -11.41 15.23
C PHE A 115 -15.95 -11.85 14.74
N ASN A 116 -16.71 -10.96 14.11
CA ASN A 116 -18.06 -11.23 13.59
C ASN A 116 -19.02 -11.79 14.66
N ILE A 117 -18.92 -11.29 15.89
CA ILE A 117 -19.74 -11.73 17.03
C ILE A 117 -20.97 -10.84 17.13
N SER A 118 -22.16 -11.37 16.85
CA SER A 118 -23.39 -10.58 16.92
C SER A 118 -23.88 -10.33 18.37
N GLU A 119 -24.80 -9.38 18.53
CA GLU A 119 -25.53 -9.18 19.79
C GLU A 119 -26.21 -10.44 20.31
N GLU A 120 -26.79 -11.23 19.41
CA GLU A 120 -27.48 -12.46 19.74
C GLU A 120 -26.51 -13.51 20.28
N ASP A 121 -25.31 -13.59 19.69
CA ASP A 121 -24.24 -14.46 20.18
C ASP A 121 -23.81 -14.08 21.59
N ILE A 122 -23.66 -12.77 21.86
CA ILE A 122 -23.32 -12.28 23.22
C ILE A 122 -24.44 -12.64 24.22
N HIS A 123 -25.70 -12.47 23.87
CA HIS A 123 -26.84 -12.85 24.73
C HIS A 123 -26.89 -14.36 24.99
N LYS A 124 -26.62 -15.18 23.98
CA LYS A 124 -26.54 -16.64 24.08
C LYS A 124 -25.35 -17.09 24.94
N MET A 125 -24.20 -16.42 24.80
CA MET A 125 -23.02 -16.66 25.62
C MET A 125 -23.26 -16.30 27.09
N ASN A 126 -23.93 -15.18 27.36
CA ASN A 126 -24.30 -14.74 28.71
C ASN A 126 -25.28 -15.70 29.39
N SER A 127 -26.34 -16.13 28.69
CA SER A 127 -27.36 -17.04 29.23
C SER A 127 -26.80 -18.43 29.53
N THR A 128 -25.83 -18.91 28.75
CA THR A 128 -25.20 -20.23 28.94
C THR A 128 -24.02 -20.22 29.91
N LYS A 129 -23.57 -19.05 30.40
CA LYS A 129 -22.33 -18.88 31.20
C LYS A 129 -21.06 -19.44 30.54
N ARG A 130 -21.02 -19.50 29.20
CA ARG A 130 -19.90 -20.07 28.41
C ARG A 130 -19.07 -19.02 27.66
N ILE A 131 -19.23 -17.74 27.97
CA ILE A 131 -18.60 -16.59 27.30
C ILE A 131 -17.13 -16.84 26.95
N TYR A 132 -16.29 -17.15 27.94
CA TYR A 132 -14.86 -17.33 27.71
C TYR A 132 -14.55 -18.48 26.74
N ARG A 133 -15.27 -19.59 26.87
CA ARG A 133 -15.09 -20.77 26.01
C ARG A 133 -15.44 -20.46 24.56
N THR A 134 -16.57 -19.79 24.34
CA THR A 134 -16.99 -19.41 22.98
C THR A 134 -16.04 -18.39 22.37
N LEU A 135 -15.59 -17.38 23.13
CA LEU A 135 -14.56 -16.44 22.66
C LEU A 135 -13.24 -17.15 22.31
N HIS A 136 -12.89 -18.20 23.04
CA HIS A 136 -11.70 -19.00 22.75
C HIS A 136 -11.84 -19.84 21.47
N GLU A 137 -12.99 -20.46 21.25
CA GLU A 137 -13.29 -21.22 20.02
C GLU A 137 -13.25 -20.30 18.78
N LEU A 138 -13.91 -19.14 18.85
CA LEU A 138 -13.89 -18.13 17.77
C LEU A 138 -12.49 -17.58 17.49
N ARG A 139 -11.70 -17.36 18.55
CA ARG A 139 -10.29 -16.95 18.39
C ARG A 139 -9.51 -17.97 17.57
N ILE A 140 -9.68 -19.27 17.83
CA ILE A 140 -8.96 -20.32 17.11
C ILE A 140 -9.32 -20.30 15.62
N GLU A 141 -10.61 -20.14 15.30
CA GLU A 141 -11.08 -20.05 13.91
C GLU A 141 -10.52 -18.81 13.20
N GLN A 142 -10.57 -17.65 13.85
CA GLN A 142 -10.02 -16.42 13.28
C GLN A 142 -8.51 -16.50 13.10
N PHE A 143 -7.79 -17.07 14.08
CA PHE A 143 -6.35 -17.28 13.99
C PHE A 143 -6.00 -18.21 12.82
N LYS A 144 -6.77 -19.28 12.59
CA LYS A 144 -6.57 -20.17 11.43
C LYS A 144 -6.72 -19.43 10.10
N ARG A 145 -7.77 -18.62 9.93
CA ARG A 145 -7.97 -17.83 8.70
C ARG A 145 -6.81 -16.88 8.43
N VAL A 146 -6.44 -16.08 9.43
CA VAL A 146 -5.31 -15.14 9.32
C VAL A 146 -3.99 -15.87 9.09
N TYR A 147 -3.80 -17.04 9.71
CA TYR A 147 -2.62 -17.87 9.53
C TYR A 147 -2.55 -18.48 8.13
N GLU A 148 -3.65 -18.98 7.57
CA GLU A 148 -3.69 -19.51 6.20
C GLU A 148 -3.36 -18.43 5.15
N GLU A 149 -3.92 -17.23 5.30
CA GLU A 149 -3.57 -16.07 4.46
C GLU A 149 -2.08 -15.70 4.57
N SER A 150 -1.57 -15.65 5.80
CA SER A 150 -0.14 -15.35 6.06
C SER A 150 0.78 -16.48 5.58
N TYR A 151 0.33 -17.73 5.63
CA TYR A 151 1.09 -18.91 5.22
C TYR A 151 1.23 -19.00 3.70
N ASN A 152 0.17 -18.69 2.97
CA ASN A 152 0.25 -18.60 1.51
C ASN A 152 1.24 -17.51 1.07
N HIS A 153 1.20 -16.35 1.72
CA HIS A 153 2.18 -15.29 1.49
C HIS A 153 3.62 -15.71 1.88
N LEU A 154 3.78 -16.46 2.97
CA LEU A 154 5.07 -17.02 3.38
C LEU A 154 5.64 -18.02 2.39
N LYS A 155 4.80 -18.76 1.66
CA LYS A 155 5.26 -19.71 0.65
C LYS A 155 5.92 -18.99 -0.52
N GLU A 156 5.32 -17.89 -0.98
CA GLU A 156 5.90 -17.01 -2.00
C GLU A 156 7.21 -16.39 -1.51
N ILE A 157 7.25 -15.87 -0.28
CA ILE A 157 8.46 -15.31 0.32
C ILE A 157 9.56 -16.35 0.50
N LEU A 158 9.20 -17.60 0.79
CA LEU A 158 10.17 -18.67 1.02
C LEU A 158 10.93 -19.00 -0.26
N GLU A 159 10.23 -19.08 -1.40
CA GLU A 159 10.85 -19.30 -2.70
C GLU A 159 11.83 -18.15 -3.02
N ASP A 160 11.40 -16.90 -2.88
CA ASP A 160 12.26 -15.71 -3.07
C ASP A 160 13.46 -15.70 -2.10
N HIS A 161 13.25 -16.11 -0.85
CA HIS A 161 14.30 -16.18 0.16
C HIS A 161 15.33 -17.25 -0.17
N GLU A 162 14.89 -18.45 -0.56
CA GLU A 162 15.77 -19.54 -0.96
C GLU A 162 16.60 -19.16 -2.20
N GLU A 163 15.99 -18.51 -3.19
CA GLU A 163 16.69 -17.96 -4.35
C GLU A 163 17.75 -16.91 -3.94
N SER A 164 17.38 -15.98 -3.06
CA SER A 164 18.28 -14.91 -2.59
C SER A 164 19.47 -15.49 -1.82
N VAL A 165 19.24 -16.49 -0.98
CA VAL A 165 20.28 -17.20 -0.23
C VAL A 165 21.19 -17.99 -1.18
N ALA A 166 20.64 -18.61 -2.22
CA ALA A 166 21.41 -19.30 -3.24
C ALA A 166 22.30 -18.31 -4.02
N PHE A 167 21.75 -17.16 -4.42
CA PHE A 167 22.49 -16.09 -5.08
C PHE A 167 23.62 -15.53 -4.19
N GLN A 168 23.34 -15.26 -2.91
CA GLN A 168 24.36 -14.83 -1.95
C GLN A 168 25.47 -15.88 -1.80
N ARG A 169 25.11 -17.17 -1.76
CA ARG A 169 26.08 -18.26 -1.68
C ARG A 169 26.95 -18.33 -2.93
N ASP A 170 26.37 -18.11 -4.11
CA ASP A 170 27.10 -18.07 -5.38
C ASP A 170 28.03 -16.86 -5.47
N LEU A 171 27.63 -15.70 -4.93
CA LEU A 171 28.50 -14.53 -4.78
C LEU A 171 29.71 -14.82 -3.87
N VAL A 172 29.48 -15.41 -2.70
CA VAL A 172 30.54 -15.74 -1.74
C VAL A 172 31.50 -16.80 -2.29
N LYS A 173 30.98 -17.74 -3.09
CA LYS A 173 31.80 -18.78 -3.74
C LYS A 173 32.49 -18.31 -5.02
N HIS A 174 32.32 -17.05 -5.42
CA HIS A 174 32.81 -16.51 -6.69
C HIS A 174 32.37 -17.34 -7.90
N ASN A 175 31.15 -17.90 -7.85
CA ASN A 175 30.55 -18.63 -8.97
C ASN A 175 30.04 -17.64 -10.02
N THR A 176 30.96 -17.07 -10.79
CA THR A 176 30.70 -16.00 -11.75
C THR A 176 29.69 -16.37 -12.83
N GLU A 177 29.58 -17.64 -13.20
CA GLU A 177 28.63 -18.09 -14.22
C GLU A 177 27.19 -18.00 -13.72
N ASN A 178 26.89 -18.56 -12.53
CA ASN A 178 25.57 -18.45 -11.92
C ASN A 178 25.22 -17.02 -11.51
N VAL A 179 26.18 -16.26 -10.99
CA VAL A 179 25.96 -14.86 -10.61
C VAL A 179 25.62 -14.03 -11.84
N ASN A 180 26.38 -14.16 -12.93
CA ASN A 180 26.07 -13.45 -14.17
C ASN A 180 24.72 -13.88 -14.74
N LYS A 181 24.40 -15.18 -14.72
CA LYS A 181 23.10 -15.68 -15.17
C LYS A 181 21.95 -15.08 -14.35
N LYS A 182 22.01 -15.13 -13.01
CA LYS A 182 20.97 -14.56 -12.13
C LYS A 182 20.89 -13.03 -12.24
N LEU A 183 22.01 -12.33 -12.39
CA LEU A 183 22.00 -10.89 -12.67
C LEU A 183 21.39 -10.59 -14.04
N LEU A 184 21.65 -11.40 -15.06
CA LEU A 184 20.99 -11.27 -16.36
C LEU A 184 19.50 -11.57 -16.26
N GLU A 185 19.07 -12.54 -15.46
CA GLU A 185 17.65 -12.82 -15.17
C GLU A 185 16.96 -11.65 -14.43
N TYR A 186 17.57 -11.13 -13.36
CA TYR A 186 17.05 -9.95 -12.65
C TYR A 186 17.04 -8.68 -13.49
N ASN A 187 17.92 -8.63 -14.50
CA ASN A 187 17.98 -7.61 -15.52
C ASN A 187 17.33 -8.06 -16.85
N ALA A 188 16.60 -9.19 -16.91
CA ALA A 188 16.18 -9.76 -18.20
C ALA A 188 15.07 -8.95 -18.87
N PHE A 189 14.33 -8.15 -18.12
CA PHE A 189 13.44 -7.16 -18.73
C PHE A 189 14.21 -6.07 -19.50
N SER A 190 15.53 -5.94 -19.30
CA SER A 190 16.40 -5.04 -20.07
C SER A 190 17.21 -5.72 -21.19
N GLY A 191 16.93 -6.97 -21.58
CA GLY A 191 17.56 -7.50 -22.78
C GLY A 191 17.20 -8.94 -23.12
N GLY A 192 16.32 -9.11 -24.11
CA GLY A 192 16.30 -10.32 -24.92
C GLY A 192 17.72 -10.56 -25.45
N SER A 193 18.26 -11.76 -25.21
CA SER A 193 19.62 -12.16 -25.60
C SER A 193 19.80 -12.35 -27.12
N GLY A 194 19.10 -11.58 -27.95
CA GLY A 194 19.20 -11.67 -29.40
C GLY A 194 18.47 -10.54 -30.11
N GLY A 195 19.22 -9.53 -30.56
CA GLY A 195 18.73 -8.48 -31.47
C GLY A 195 18.93 -7.08 -30.91
N GLY A 196 19.69 -6.24 -31.62
CA GLY A 196 20.10 -4.90 -31.19
C GLY A 196 18.99 -3.84 -31.11
N ASN A 197 17.85 -4.14 -30.49
CA ASN A 197 16.74 -3.20 -30.34
C ASN A 197 16.66 -2.65 -28.91
N ARG A 198 16.51 -1.32 -28.78
CA ARG A 198 16.43 -0.63 -27.49
C ARG A 198 15.20 -1.07 -26.67
N PRO A 199 15.24 -1.07 -25.32
CA PRO A 199 14.06 -1.35 -24.53
C PRO A 199 12.97 -0.30 -24.79
N ARG A 200 11.71 -0.75 -24.77
CA ARG A 200 10.54 0.12 -24.82
C ARG A 200 10.30 0.72 -23.46
N ARG A 201 10.15 2.04 -23.40
CA ARG A 201 9.98 2.79 -22.17
C ARG A 201 8.56 3.28 -22.04
N VAL A 202 7.87 2.82 -21.01
CA VAL A 202 6.48 3.18 -20.73
C VAL A 202 6.41 3.88 -19.38
N VAL A 203 5.79 5.05 -19.36
CA VAL A 203 5.50 5.77 -18.12
C VAL A 203 4.03 5.54 -17.73
N VAL A 204 3.78 5.04 -16.53
CA VAL A 204 2.44 4.92 -15.97
C VAL A 204 2.18 6.11 -15.05
N LEU A 205 1.30 7.01 -15.48
CA LEU A 205 0.78 8.10 -14.67
C LEU A 205 -0.48 7.63 -13.96
N MET A 206 -0.44 7.62 -12.63
CA MET A 206 -1.55 7.17 -11.81
C MET A 206 -2.03 8.28 -10.91
N ASP A 207 -3.34 8.48 -10.87
CA ASP A 207 -3.99 9.27 -9.84
C ASP A 207 -3.79 8.62 -8.47
N ALA A 208 -3.35 9.41 -7.49
CA ALA A 208 -3.11 8.97 -6.12
C ALA A 208 -3.87 9.79 -5.07
N THR A 209 -5.04 10.33 -5.41
CA THR A 209 -5.91 10.96 -4.41
C THR A 209 -6.73 9.96 -3.62
N GLY A 210 -7.41 10.45 -2.59
CA GLY A 210 -8.11 9.61 -1.62
C GLY A 210 -9.12 8.63 -2.25
N SER A 211 -9.74 8.97 -3.38
CA SER A 211 -10.70 8.10 -4.07
C SER A 211 -10.04 6.89 -4.74
N MET A 212 -8.75 6.98 -5.05
CA MET A 212 -7.96 5.92 -5.67
C MET A 212 -7.45 4.87 -4.67
N ALA A 213 -7.71 5.02 -3.36
CA ALA A 213 -7.14 4.17 -2.31
C ALA A 213 -7.34 2.67 -2.52
N ARG A 214 -8.56 2.24 -2.86
CA ARG A 214 -8.86 0.81 -3.11
C ARG A 214 -8.13 0.27 -4.34
N LEU A 215 -7.97 1.10 -5.38
CA LEU A 215 -7.33 0.69 -6.62
C LEU A 215 -5.81 0.58 -6.44
N ILE A 216 -5.18 1.54 -5.77
CA ILE A 216 -3.74 1.49 -5.49
C ILE A 216 -3.40 0.23 -4.71
N GLU A 217 -4.24 -0.12 -3.72
CA GLU A 217 -4.02 -1.35 -2.94
C GLU A 217 -4.18 -2.62 -3.78
N GLY A 218 -5.21 -2.70 -4.63
CA GLY A 218 -5.38 -3.81 -5.57
C GLY A 218 -4.26 -3.90 -6.62
N SER A 219 -3.73 -2.76 -7.05
CA SER A 219 -2.66 -2.67 -8.05
C SER A 219 -1.33 -3.19 -7.51
N LYS A 220 -1.03 -2.98 -6.21
CA LYS A 220 0.21 -3.48 -5.57
C LYS A 220 0.37 -4.99 -5.70
N GLN A 221 -0.72 -5.74 -5.58
CA GLN A 221 -0.71 -7.20 -5.70
C GLN A 221 -0.62 -7.64 -7.17
N MET A 222 -1.26 -6.91 -8.07
CA MET A 222 -1.46 -7.34 -9.45
C MET A 222 -0.31 -6.95 -10.40
N VAL A 223 0.52 -5.96 -10.06
CA VAL A 223 1.66 -5.53 -10.89
C VAL A 223 2.72 -6.64 -11.06
N GLY A 224 2.90 -7.51 -10.07
CA GLY A 224 3.75 -8.70 -10.25
C GLY A 224 3.19 -9.62 -11.32
N ILE A 225 1.93 -10.01 -11.14
CA ILE A 225 1.19 -10.86 -12.08
C ILE A 225 1.19 -10.25 -13.49
N MET A 226 1.05 -8.93 -13.63
CA MET A 226 1.13 -8.23 -14.91
C MET A 226 2.44 -8.51 -15.63
N LEU A 227 3.56 -8.34 -14.94
CA LEU A 227 4.89 -8.45 -15.52
C LEU A 227 5.24 -9.89 -15.83
N ASP A 228 4.82 -10.83 -14.98
CA ASP A 228 4.98 -12.26 -15.22
C ASP A 228 4.22 -12.65 -16.50
N ARG A 229 2.97 -12.21 -16.66
CA ARG A 229 2.17 -12.46 -17.88
C ARG A 229 2.76 -11.83 -19.13
N ILE A 230 3.31 -10.62 -19.03
CA ILE A 230 4.00 -9.96 -20.16
C ILE A 230 5.25 -10.77 -20.54
N THR A 231 6.03 -11.21 -19.56
CA THR A 231 7.26 -12.01 -19.76
C THR A 231 6.93 -13.33 -20.44
N GLU A 232 5.98 -14.10 -19.90
CA GLU A 232 5.54 -15.37 -20.47
C GLU A 232 5.16 -15.22 -21.95
N LEU A 233 4.31 -14.24 -22.27
CA LEU A 233 3.85 -14.03 -23.65
C LEU A 233 4.94 -13.50 -24.58
N ALA A 234 5.83 -12.64 -24.06
CA ALA A 234 6.96 -12.12 -24.81
C ALA A 234 7.93 -13.25 -25.20
N GLU A 235 8.23 -14.17 -24.29
CA GLU A 235 9.06 -15.34 -24.54
C GLU A 235 8.43 -16.30 -25.55
N GLU A 236 7.14 -16.62 -25.38
CA GLU A 236 6.40 -17.51 -26.28
C GLU A 236 6.40 -17.02 -27.74
N HIS A 237 6.39 -15.71 -27.94
CA HIS A 237 6.33 -15.08 -29.27
C HIS A 237 7.69 -14.56 -29.75
N ASN A 238 8.79 -14.91 -29.07
CA ASN A 238 10.16 -14.50 -29.40
C ASN A 238 10.30 -12.96 -29.53
N VAL A 239 9.65 -12.20 -28.65
CA VAL A 239 9.80 -10.75 -28.58
C VAL A 239 11.21 -10.43 -28.08
N THR A 240 11.97 -9.68 -28.87
CA THR A 240 13.40 -9.42 -28.58
C THR A 240 13.67 -8.09 -27.89
N CYS A 241 12.70 -7.17 -27.84
CA CYS A 241 12.87 -5.90 -27.16
C CYS A 241 12.51 -6.01 -25.66
N GLY A 242 13.35 -5.43 -24.81
CA GLY A 242 13.06 -5.27 -23.38
C GLY A 242 11.97 -4.23 -23.11
N LEU A 243 11.54 -4.15 -21.86
CA LEU A 243 10.57 -3.16 -21.38
C LEU A 243 11.19 -2.46 -20.15
N GLU A 244 11.03 -1.15 -20.05
CA GLU A 244 11.40 -0.36 -18.88
C GLU A 244 10.15 0.44 -18.47
N LEU A 245 9.77 0.32 -17.20
CA LEU A 245 8.60 0.98 -16.66
C LEU A 245 9.01 2.05 -15.65
N LEU A 246 8.31 3.17 -15.68
CA LEU A 246 8.38 4.18 -14.64
C LEU A 246 6.96 4.50 -14.18
N TYR A 247 6.72 4.44 -12.88
CA TYR A 247 5.46 4.84 -12.28
C TYR A 247 5.58 6.24 -11.69
N ALA A 248 4.61 7.10 -11.98
CA ALA A 248 4.49 8.38 -11.30
C ALA A 248 3.05 8.58 -10.82
N ALA A 249 2.93 8.90 -9.54
CA ALA A 249 1.71 9.16 -8.84
C ALA A 249 1.52 10.68 -8.70
N TYR A 250 0.48 11.23 -9.33
CA TYR A 250 0.13 12.64 -9.20
C TYR A 250 -1.08 12.82 -8.27
N ARG A 251 -1.18 13.99 -7.64
CA ARG A 251 -2.31 14.40 -6.80
C ARG A 251 -2.82 15.76 -7.25
N ASN A 252 -3.06 16.67 -6.31
CA ASN A 252 -3.59 18.00 -6.58
C ASN A 252 -2.89 19.10 -5.77
N TYR A 253 -3.10 20.35 -6.15
CA TYR A 253 -2.37 21.53 -5.62
C TYR A 253 -2.55 21.80 -4.12
N GLY A 254 -3.45 21.06 -3.44
CA GLY A 254 -3.52 21.02 -1.98
C GLY A 254 -2.26 20.41 -1.34
N GLU A 255 -1.56 19.53 -2.06
CA GLU A 255 -0.39 18.80 -1.57
C GLU A 255 0.92 19.62 -1.67
N ALA A 256 1.91 19.25 -0.86
CA ALA A 256 3.24 19.85 -0.93
C ALA A 256 3.99 19.39 -2.20
N GLU A 257 5.09 20.04 -2.60
CA GLU A 257 5.82 19.72 -3.84
C GLU A 257 6.21 18.23 -3.94
N ASN A 258 6.65 17.66 -2.83
CA ASN A 258 7.08 16.26 -2.75
C ASN A 258 5.90 15.28 -2.82
N ASP A 259 4.70 15.71 -2.46
CA ASP A 259 3.49 14.88 -2.43
C ASP A 259 2.60 15.14 -3.66
N LEU A 260 2.73 16.29 -4.32
CA LEU A 260 1.99 16.63 -5.54
C LEU A 260 2.31 15.66 -6.68
N LEU A 261 3.58 15.23 -6.76
CA LEU A 261 4.04 14.22 -7.70
C LEU A 261 5.19 13.40 -7.09
N VAL A 262 4.96 12.10 -7.00
CA VAL A 262 5.96 11.11 -6.57
C VAL A 262 6.25 10.20 -7.76
N SER A 263 7.53 9.97 -8.07
CA SER A 263 7.96 9.17 -9.22
C SER A 263 8.93 8.08 -8.79
N SER A 264 8.81 6.90 -9.38
CA SER A 264 9.81 5.84 -9.30
C SER A 264 11.00 6.16 -10.20
N GLY A 265 12.05 5.34 -10.09
CA GLY A 265 13.05 5.23 -11.15
C GLY A 265 12.52 4.41 -12.32
N TRP A 266 13.37 4.20 -13.32
CA TRP A 266 13.12 3.20 -14.36
C TRP A 266 13.37 1.81 -13.80
N HIS A 267 12.40 0.92 -14.00
CA HIS A 267 12.45 -0.45 -13.51
C HIS A 267 12.21 -1.42 -14.65
N SER A 268 13.08 -2.42 -14.73
CA SER A 268 12.91 -3.61 -15.56
C SER A 268 12.12 -4.69 -14.79
N ASN A 269 12.21 -4.79 -13.47
CA ASN A 269 11.56 -5.89 -12.74
C ASN A 269 10.37 -5.44 -11.87
N ALA A 270 9.57 -6.43 -11.47
CA ALA A 270 8.40 -6.22 -10.61
C ALA A 270 8.77 -5.71 -9.22
N GLU A 271 9.93 -6.09 -8.68
CA GLU A 271 10.33 -5.77 -7.31
C GLU A 271 10.48 -4.25 -7.10
N GLY A 272 11.18 -3.58 -8.02
CA GLY A 272 11.36 -2.12 -7.95
C GLY A 272 10.03 -1.37 -7.98
N ILE A 273 9.10 -1.81 -8.83
CA ILE A 273 7.77 -1.21 -8.95
C ILE A 273 6.92 -1.52 -7.71
N LYS A 274 6.93 -2.76 -7.22
CA LYS A 274 6.22 -3.17 -5.99
C LYS A 274 6.71 -2.34 -4.78
N SER A 275 8.02 -2.14 -4.65
CA SER A 275 8.59 -1.31 -3.59
C SER A 275 8.11 0.15 -3.68
N PHE A 276 8.13 0.71 -4.90
CA PHE A 276 7.59 2.06 -5.12
C PHE A 276 6.11 2.16 -4.76
N LEU A 277 5.27 1.27 -5.29
CA LEU A 277 3.83 1.30 -5.04
C LEU A 277 3.49 1.14 -3.56
N LYS A 278 4.25 0.33 -2.80
CA LYS A 278 4.12 0.23 -1.33
C LYS A 278 4.29 1.58 -0.63
N SER A 279 5.14 2.47 -1.16
CA SER A 279 5.35 3.81 -0.63
C SER A 279 4.26 4.81 -1.02
N VAL A 280 3.49 4.53 -2.07
CA VAL A 280 2.41 5.40 -2.53
C VAL A 280 1.17 5.19 -1.66
N VAL A 281 0.73 6.27 -1.00
CA VAL A 281 -0.50 6.31 -0.21
C VAL A 281 -1.49 7.25 -0.89
N ALA A 282 -2.72 6.79 -1.13
CA ALA A 282 -3.79 7.62 -1.64
C ALA A 282 -4.15 8.71 -0.64
N THR A 283 -3.89 9.97 -0.97
CA THR A 283 -4.11 11.12 -0.07
C THR A 283 -4.48 12.37 -0.84
N GLY A 284 -5.18 13.28 -0.18
CA GLY A 284 -5.54 14.57 -0.79
C GLY A 284 -6.71 14.47 -1.76
N GLY A 285 -6.76 15.48 -2.63
CA GLY A 285 -7.88 15.77 -3.53
C GLY A 285 -8.35 17.20 -3.33
N ASP A 286 -8.60 17.91 -4.44
CA ASP A 286 -9.11 19.29 -4.42
C ASP A 286 -10.10 19.48 -5.58
N GLY A 287 -11.38 19.27 -5.30
CA GLY A 287 -12.45 19.37 -6.29
C GLY A 287 -12.70 18.08 -7.05
N ARG A 288 -13.21 18.20 -8.30
CA ARG A 288 -13.56 17.07 -9.17
C ARG A 288 -12.50 16.79 -10.23
N GLU A 289 -11.49 17.64 -10.34
CA GLU A 289 -10.43 17.60 -11.34
C GLU A 289 -9.08 17.50 -10.66
N GLU A 290 -8.12 16.88 -11.34
CA GLU A 290 -6.82 16.51 -10.79
C GLU A 290 -5.63 16.99 -11.60
N ALA A 291 -4.46 17.07 -10.95
CA ALA A 291 -3.28 17.69 -11.55
C ALA A 291 -2.54 16.74 -12.50
N MET A 292 -3.28 16.12 -13.43
CA MET A 292 -2.75 15.26 -14.48
C MET A 292 -1.70 16.00 -15.34
N GLU A 293 -1.85 17.32 -15.51
CA GLU A 293 -0.89 18.16 -16.21
C GLU A 293 0.50 18.15 -15.56
N ILE A 294 0.58 17.96 -14.24
CA ILE A 294 1.86 17.81 -13.53
C ILE A 294 2.51 16.48 -13.85
N GLY A 295 1.71 15.41 -13.93
CA GLY A 295 2.19 14.10 -14.39
C GLY A 295 2.74 14.18 -15.81
N LEU A 296 2.00 14.80 -16.74
CA LEU A 296 2.40 14.96 -18.14
C LEU A 296 3.65 15.85 -18.29
N TRP A 297 3.73 16.94 -17.51
CA TRP A 297 4.91 17.80 -17.44
C TRP A 297 6.15 17.01 -17.03
N HIS A 298 6.02 16.12 -16.04
CA HIS A 298 7.12 15.27 -15.59
C HIS A 298 7.56 14.30 -16.69
N VAL A 299 6.63 13.70 -17.43
CA VAL A 299 6.98 12.90 -18.62
C VAL A 299 7.75 13.75 -19.64
N ASN A 300 7.34 14.99 -19.89
CA ASN A 300 8.08 15.87 -20.79
C ASN A 300 9.49 16.22 -20.29
N GLN A 301 9.74 16.20 -18.98
CA GLN A 301 11.10 16.32 -18.45
C GLN A 301 11.89 15.03 -18.68
N LEU A 302 11.30 13.87 -18.37
CA LEU A 302 11.91 12.55 -18.62
C LEU A 302 12.25 12.35 -20.11
N ALA A 303 11.36 12.78 -21.00
CA ALA A 303 11.51 12.67 -22.45
C ALA A 303 12.62 13.57 -23.02
N GLN A 304 13.12 14.56 -22.26
CA GLN A 304 14.32 15.33 -22.62
C GLN A 304 15.60 14.59 -22.27
N GLU A 305 15.57 13.73 -21.25
CA GLU A 305 16.74 12.99 -20.76
C GLU A 305 16.89 11.62 -21.44
N ARG A 306 15.78 10.91 -21.66
CA ARG A 306 15.73 9.58 -22.27
C ARG A 306 14.50 9.47 -23.17
N GLU A 307 14.59 8.68 -24.23
CA GLU A 307 13.42 8.39 -25.09
C GLU A 307 12.31 7.72 -24.27
N VAL A 308 11.08 8.21 -24.40
CA VAL A 308 9.87 7.59 -23.85
C VAL A 308 9.00 7.17 -25.03
N ASP A 309 8.52 5.94 -25.06
CA ASP A 309 7.72 5.44 -26.18
C ASP A 309 6.23 5.70 -25.95
N GLN A 310 5.74 5.43 -24.73
CA GLN A 310 4.33 5.52 -24.39
C GLN A 310 4.10 6.02 -22.97
N VAL A 311 2.94 6.62 -22.78
CA VAL A 311 2.39 7.00 -21.47
C VAL A 311 1.05 6.31 -21.30
N VAL A 312 0.83 5.75 -20.12
CA VAL A 312 -0.49 5.25 -19.71
C VAL A 312 -0.98 6.07 -18.54
N VAL A 313 -2.06 6.81 -18.74
CA VAL A 313 -2.70 7.62 -17.70
C VAL A 313 -3.88 6.86 -17.13
N VAL A 314 -3.94 6.73 -15.81
CA VAL A 314 -5.00 6.03 -15.08
C VAL A 314 -5.52 6.93 -13.97
N GLY A 315 -6.84 7.17 -13.94
CA GLY A 315 -7.44 7.92 -12.85
C GLY A 315 -8.96 7.90 -12.84
N ASP A 316 -9.54 8.46 -11.80
CA ASP A 316 -10.99 8.56 -11.64
C ASP A 316 -11.54 9.98 -11.84
N ALA A 317 -10.66 10.94 -12.15
CA ALA A 317 -10.99 12.35 -12.28
C ALA A 317 -10.33 13.02 -13.51
N PRO A 318 -11.05 13.90 -14.24
CA PRO A 318 -10.52 14.63 -15.39
C PRO A 318 -9.39 15.62 -15.04
N PRO A 319 -8.59 16.06 -16.02
CA PRO A 319 -7.50 17.01 -15.79
C PRO A 319 -8.00 18.42 -15.44
N ASN A 320 -7.20 19.18 -14.68
CA ASN A 320 -7.46 20.60 -14.44
C ASN A 320 -7.33 21.43 -15.74
N THR A 321 -8.21 22.43 -15.91
CA THR A 321 -7.99 23.50 -16.89
C THR A 321 -6.96 24.51 -16.38
N LEU A 322 -6.37 25.31 -17.27
CA LEU A 322 -5.40 26.35 -16.86
C LEU A 322 -5.97 27.36 -15.86
N GLU A 323 -7.26 27.68 -15.97
CA GLU A 323 -7.96 28.56 -15.02
C GLU A 323 -8.05 27.89 -13.64
N MET A 324 -8.42 26.60 -13.60
CA MET A 324 -8.46 25.82 -12.36
C MET A 324 -7.08 25.67 -11.72
N VAL A 325 -6.03 25.42 -12.51
CA VAL A 325 -4.64 25.40 -12.05
C VAL A 325 -4.31 26.73 -11.36
N THR A 326 -4.60 27.85 -12.02
CA THR A 326 -4.35 29.19 -11.49
C THR A 326 -5.13 29.43 -10.19
N GLN A 327 -6.37 28.95 -10.09
CA GLN A 327 -7.19 29.07 -8.90
C GLN A 327 -6.68 28.22 -7.74
N LYS A 328 -6.46 26.91 -7.96
CA LYS A 328 -6.05 25.95 -6.92
C LYS A 328 -4.66 26.27 -6.35
N ARG A 329 -3.77 26.81 -7.17
CA ARG A 329 -2.44 27.31 -6.73
C ARG A 329 -2.54 28.45 -5.70
N ARG A 330 -3.61 29.25 -5.68
CA ARG A 330 -3.76 30.39 -4.75
C ARG A 330 -3.77 29.95 -3.29
N THR A 331 -4.22 28.73 -3.01
CA THR A 331 -4.29 28.17 -1.65
C THR A 331 -2.94 28.18 -0.93
N ARG A 332 -1.84 27.91 -1.66
CA ARG A 332 -0.47 27.96 -1.13
C ARG A 332 0.27 29.27 -1.42
N GLY A 333 -0.24 30.06 -2.37
CA GLY A 333 0.31 31.36 -2.76
C GLY A 333 1.51 31.27 -3.70
N GLU A 334 1.71 32.30 -4.53
CA GLU A 334 2.75 32.29 -5.58
C GLU A 334 4.17 32.29 -5.00
N GLN A 335 4.37 32.86 -3.81
CA GLN A 335 5.66 32.83 -3.13
C GLN A 335 6.14 31.39 -2.89
N TYR A 336 5.23 30.50 -2.47
CA TYR A 336 5.54 29.08 -2.32
C TYR A 336 5.93 28.46 -3.67
N TRP A 337 5.06 28.59 -4.69
CA TRP A 337 5.30 27.93 -5.98
C TRP A 337 6.56 28.40 -6.69
N SER A 338 6.92 29.68 -6.55
CA SER A 338 8.14 30.25 -7.14
C SER A 338 9.42 29.54 -6.67
N SER A 339 9.38 28.91 -5.48
CA SER A 339 10.49 28.14 -4.92
C SER A 339 10.51 26.65 -5.30
N THR A 340 9.44 26.16 -5.95
CA THR A 340 9.28 24.75 -6.34
C THR A 340 9.68 24.49 -7.79
N LYS A 341 9.85 23.22 -8.16
CA LYS A 341 10.02 22.82 -9.57
C LYS A 341 8.77 23.10 -10.43
N PHE A 342 7.61 23.32 -9.81
CA PHE A 342 6.34 23.64 -10.47
C PHE A 342 6.03 25.15 -10.52
N ARG A 343 7.08 25.99 -10.52
CA ARG A 343 6.93 27.46 -10.54
C ARG A 343 6.13 27.99 -11.72
N THR A 344 6.27 27.37 -12.89
CA THR A 344 5.53 27.79 -14.09
C THR A 344 4.25 26.95 -14.19
N PRO A 345 3.05 27.55 -14.14
CA PRO A 345 1.82 26.82 -14.36
C PRO A 345 1.76 26.28 -15.79
N THR A 346 1.17 25.10 -15.95
CA THR A 346 0.99 24.46 -17.26
C THR A 346 -0.43 23.91 -17.42
N ASN A 347 -0.70 23.32 -18.58
CA ASN A 347 -1.99 22.74 -18.97
C ASN A 347 -1.73 21.40 -19.69
N TYR A 348 -2.55 20.40 -19.40
CA TYR A 348 -2.50 19.09 -20.04
C TYR A 348 -2.50 19.17 -21.57
N LYS A 349 -3.22 20.11 -22.20
CA LYS A 349 -3.22 20.24 -23.68
C LYS A 349 -1.85 20.60 -24.23
N THR A 350 -1.15 21.51 -23.56
CA THR A 350 0.20 21.94 -23.96
C THR A 350 1.18 20.79 -23.79
N GLU A 351 1.13 20.12 -22.64
CA GLU A 351 2.03 18.99 -22.35
C GLU A 351 1.80 17.81 -23.30
N LEU A 352 0.54 17.49 -23.64
CA LEU A 352 0.20 16.46 -24.62
C LEU A 352 0.68 16.79 -26.03
N SER A 353 0.60 18.05 -26.44
CA SER A 353 1.09 18.49 -27.76
C SER A 353 2.60 18.29 -27.85
N LEU A 354 3.35 18.65 -26.79
CA LEU A 354 4.80 18.45 -26.70
C LEU A 354 5.17 16.96 -26.72
N LEU A 355 4.41 16.09 -26.06
CA LEU A 355 4.62 14.64 -26.09
C LEU A 355 4.38 14.07 -27.49
N ARG A 356 3.33 14.52 -28.17
CA ARG A 356 3.00 14.08 -29.53
C ARG A 356 4.05 14.52 -30.55
N GLU A 357 4.57 15.73 -30.44
CA GLU A 357 5.68 16.21 -31.27
C GLU A 357 6.95 15.36 -31.09
N ARG A 358 7.15 14.78 -29.90
CA ARG A 358 8.23 13.83 -29.60
C ARG A 358 7.93 12.39 -30.00
N GLY A 359 6.75 12.12 -30.58
CA GLY A 359 6.33 10.77 -30.97
C GLY A 359 5.90 9.88 -29.80
N VAL A 360 5.60 10.45 -28.62
CA VAL A 360 5.13 9.71 -27.46
C VAL A 360 3.61 9.53 -27.53
N THR A 361 3.13 8.28 -27.51
CA THR A 361 1.69 7.99 -27.48
C THR A 361 1.15 8.02 -26.06
N VAL A 362 0.02 8.71 -25.82
CA VAL A 362 -0.62 8.76 -24.50
C VAL A 362 -1.96 8.03 -24.51
N HIS A 363 -2.01 6.89 -23.84
CA HIS A 363 -3.21 6.11 -23.60
C HIS A 363 -3.87 6.56 -22.29
N ALA A 364 -5.20 6.63 -22.26
CA ALA A 364 -5.95 7.16 -21.13
C ALA A 364 -7.00 6.14 -20.67
N PHE A 365 -6.99 5.78 -19.40
CA PHE A 365 -7.92 4.82 -18.81
C PHE A 365 -8.62 5.46 -17.62
N TYR A 366 -9.95 5.50 -17.67
CA TYR A 366 -10.76 6.12 -16.62
C TYR A 366 -11.62 5.10 -15.87
N LEU A 367 -11.91 5.40 -14.61
CA LEU A 367 -12.59 4.46 -13.70
C LEU A 367 -14.06 4.80 -13.47
N ILE A 368 -14.45 6.05 -13.70
CA ILE A 368 -15.79 6.55 -13.41
C ILE A 368 -16.34 7.30 -14.64
N PRO A 369 -17.59 7.08 -15.05
CA PRO A 369 -18.16 7.67 -16.27
C PRO A 369 -18.06 9.20 -16.35
N TYR A 370 -18.04 9.92 -15.23
CA TYR A 370 -17.95 11.39 -15.26
C TYR A 370 -16.59 11.89 -15.78
N ALA A 371 -15.51 11.09 -15.64
CA ALA A 371 -14.19 11.44 -16.14
C ALA A 371 -14.02 11.14 -17.64
N ALA A 372 -14.96 10.41 -18.26
CA ALA A 372 -14.85 9.91 -19.63
C ALA A 372 -14.51 11.01 -20.64
N SER A 373 -15.23 12.14 -20.61
CA SER A 373 -15.00 13.24 -21.56
C SER A 373 -13.58 13.81 -21.46
N GLY A 374 -13.02 13.93 -20.26
CA GLY A 374 -11.67 14.44 -20.05
C GLY A 374 -10.61 13.47 -20.56
N PHE A 375 -10.76 12.18 -20.24
CA PHE A 375 -9.84 11.13 -20.69
C PHE A 375 -9.91 10.87 -22.20
N GLN A 376 -11.09 10.96 -22.80
CA GLN A 376 -11.26 10.90 -24.25
C GLN A 376 -10.52 12.04 -24.96
N GLU A 377 -10.59 13.25 -24.41
CA GLU A 377 -9.81 14.39 -24.94
C GLU A 377 -8.30 14.15 -24.79
N VAL A 378 -7.85 13.67 -23.63
CA VAL A 378 -6.44 13.34 -23.37
C VAL A 378 -5.90 12.31 -24.37
N ALA A 379 -6.62 11.20 -24.57
CA ALA A 379 -6.22 10.16 -25.51
C ALA A 379 -6.21 10.67 -26.96
N SER A 380 -7.22 11.46 -27.36
CA SER A 380 -7.32 12.04 -28.70
C SER A 380 -6.15 12.99 -29.01
N LEU A 381 -5.83 13.88 -28.05
CA LEU A 381 -4.70 14.80 -28.17
C LEU A 381 -3.37 14.04 -28.16
N GLY A 382 -3.24 13.02 -27.31
CA GLY A 382 -2.06 12.18 -27.17
C GLY A 382 -1.89 11.07 -28.23
N GLY A 383 -2.85 10.91 -29.14
CA GLY A 383 -2.83 9.89 -30.20
C GLY A 383 -2.97 8.45 -29.71
N GLY A 384 -3.47 8.22 -28.49
CA GLY A 384 -3.63 6.90 -27.90
C GLY A 384 -5.08 6.43 -27.82
N GLN A 385 -5.27 5.34 -27.08
CA GLN A 385 -6.60 4.72 -26.85
C GLN A 385 -7.23 5.25 -25.57
N CYS A 386 -8.56 5.30 -25.53
CA CYS A 386 -9.34 5.64 -24.34
C CYS A 386 -10.31 4.53 -24.02
N GLU A 387 -10.25 3.99 -22.80
CA GLU A 387 -11.12 2.88 -22.38
C GLU A 387 -11.55 3.05 -20.91
N MET A 388 -12.75 2.57 -20.58
CA MET A 388 -13.22 2.52 -19.20
C MET A 388 -12.74 1.23 -18.52
N LEU A 389 -12.21 1.37 -17.31
CA LEU A 389 -11.87 0.24 -16.45
C LEU A 389 -12.97 0.04 -15.41
N ASP A 390 -13.82 -0.98 -15.61
CA ASP A 390 -14.86 -1.30 -14.64
C ASP A 390 -14.27 -1.97 -13.39
N LEU A 391 -14.51 -1.36 -12.23
CA LEU A 391 -14.04 -1.82 -10.93
C LEU A 391 -15.16 -2.42 -10.06
N ASN A 392 -16.40 -2.50 -10.56
CA ASN A 392 -17.56 -2.92 -9.77
C ASN A 392 -17.65 -4.45 -9.56
N GLY A 393 -16.92 -5.24 -10.36
CA GLY A 393 -16.62 -6.63 -10.03
C GLY A 393 -15.45 -6.69 -9.04
N GLY A 394 -15.37 -7.72 -8.20
CA GLY A 394 -14.24 -7.97 -7.28
C GLY A 394 -12.85 -8.10 -7.95
N SER A 395 -12.74 -7.85 -9.26
CA SER A 395 -11.59 -7.98 -10.15
C SER A 395 -11.02 -6.64 -10.66
N GLY A 396 -11.35 -5.49 -10.04
CA GLY A 396 -10.92 -4.18 -10.53
C GLY A 396 -9.41 -4.01 -10.75
N GLY A 397 -8.57 -4.65 -9.92
CA GLY A 397 -7.11 -4.69 -10.13
C GLY A 397 -6.68 -5.55 -11.33
N GLU A 398 -7.41 -6.63 -11.63
CA GLU A 398 -7.16 -7.49 -12.80
C GLU A 398 -7.49 -6.76 -14.11
N ASN A 399 -8.56 -5.95 -14.12
CA ASN A 399 -8.96 -5.19 -15.30
C ASN A 399 -7.94 -4.10 -15.67
N LEU A 400 -7.47 -3.35 -14.67
CA LEU A 400 -6.39 -2.37 -14.86
C LEU A 400 -5.11 -3.05 -15.35
N THR A 401 -4.77 -4.18 -14.74
CA THR A 401 -3.58 -4.95 -15.11
C THR A 401 -3.68 -5.51 -16.53
N GLY A 402 -4.84 -6.01 -16.94
CA GLY A 402 -5.07 -6.46 -18.31
C GLY A 402 -4.89 -5.34 -19.33
N ALA A 403 -5.43 -4.15 -19.05
CA ALA A 403 -5.31 -3.00 -19.93
C ALA A 403 -3.85 -2.52 -20.07
N LEU A 404 -3.14 -2.45 -18.94
CA LEU A 404 -1.72 -2.11 -18.91
C LEU A 404 -0.87 -3.15 -19.66
N ALA A 405 -1.09 -4.44 -19.39
CA ALA A 405 -0.38 -5.53 -20.06
C ALA A 405 -0.58 -5.53 -21.57
N VAL A 406 -1.83 -5.36 -22.04
CA VAL A 406 -2.14 -5.27 -23.48
C VAL A 406 -1.43 -4.06 -24.10
N THR A 407 -1.44 -2.91 -23.43
CA THR A 407 -0.78 -1.70 -23.93
C THR A 407 0.75 -1.89 -24.03
N MET A 408 1.36 -2.46 -23.00
CA MET A 408 2.80 -2.76 -22.96
C MET A 408 3.20 -3.80 -24.00
N LEU A 409 2.42 -4.88 -24.16
CA LEU A 409 2.66 -5.91 -25.18
C LEU A 409 2.55 -5.35 -26.60
N LYS A 410 1.60 -4.45 -26.86
CA LYS A 410 1.55 -3.71 -28.14
C LYS A 410 2.80 -2.89 -28.37
N ALA A 411 3.27 -2.18 -27.34
CA ALA A 411 4.49 -1.38 -27.41
C ALA A 411 5.73 -2.23 -27.76
N MET A 412 5.83 -3.41 -27.14
CA MET A 412 6.92 -4.36 -27.37
C MET A 412 6.83 -5.01 -28.75
N GLY A 413 5.63 -5.44 -29.18
CA GLY A 413 5.44 -6.11 -30.46
C GLY A 413 5.48 -5.19 -31.68
N GLY A 414 5.35 -3.87 -31.51
CA GLY A 414 5.18 -2.94 -32.62
C GLY A 414 3.91 -3.22 -33.43
N ASP A 415 3.82 -2.69 -34.64
CA ASP A 415 2.58 -2.74 -35.45
C ASP A 415 2.20 -4.16 -35.89
N GLU A 416 3.17 -5.03 -36.19
CA GLU A 416 2.90 -6.40 -36.68
C GLU A 416 2.62 -7.40 -35.55
N LEU A 417 3.48 -7.45 -34.53
CA LEU A 417 3.38 -8.46 -33.47
C LEU A 417 2.48 -8.00 -32.30
N GLY A 418 2.30 -6.69 -32.13
CA GLY A 418 1.51 -6.13 -31.03
C GLY A 418 0.04 -6.56 -31.05
N ALA A 419 -0.57 -6.63 -32.23
CA ALA A 419 -1.95 -7.12 -32.38
C ALA A 419 -2.10 -8.62 -32.06
N THR A 420 -1.09 -9.43 -32.41
CA THR A 420 -1.05 -10.86 -32.07
C THR A 420 -0.92 -11.05 -30.56
N LEU A 421 -0.01 -10.30 -29.91
CA LEU A 421 0.19 -10.37 -28.46
C LEU A 421 -1.04 -9.90 -27.68
N GLU A 422 -1.72 -8.84 -28.13
CA GLU A 422 -3.00 -8.42 -27.55
C GLU A 422 -4.03 -9.54 -27.61
N LYS A 423 -4.19 -10.18 -28.77
CA LYS A 423 -5.16 -11.24 -28.96
C LYS A 423 -4.83 -12.47 -28.09
N ALA A 424 -3.55 -12.82 -28.01
CA ALA A 424 -3.06 -13.91 -27.16
C ALA A 424 -3.36 -13.62 -25.68
N TYR A 425 -3.05 -12.41 -25.21
CA TYR A 425 -3.32 -12.00 -23.83
C TYR A 425 -4.82 -12.06 -23.50
N LYS A 426 -5.66 -11.43 -24.35
CA LYS A 426 -7.12 -11.40 -24.16
C LYS A 426 -7.71 -12.80 -24.12
N SER A 427 -7.25 -13.71 -24.99
CA SER A 427 -7.74 -15.09 -25.05
C SER A 427 -7.29 -15.94 -23.86
N ARG A 428 -6.03 -15.79 -23.41
CA ARG A 428 -5.46 -16.62 -22.33
C ARG A 428 -6.01 -16.26 -20.96
N TYR A 429 -6.20 -14.96 -20.71
CA TYR A 429 -6.61 -14.45 -19.40
C TYR A 429 -8.07 -13.95 -19.38
N ASN A 430 -8.86 -14.26 -20.41
CA ASN A 430 -10.28 -13.88 -20.55
C ASN A 430 -10.54 -12.40 -20.24
N PHE A 431 -9.67 -11.52 -20.76
CA PHE A 431 -9.71 -10.08 -20.51
C PHE A 431 -10.45 -9.35 -21.64
N SER A 432 -11.41 -8.49 -21.26
CA SER A 432 -12.12 -7.59 -22.18
C SER A 432 -12.25 -6.20 -21.56
N TYR A 433 -12.32 -5.18 -22.39
CA TYR A 433 -12.71 -3.83 -21.95
C TYR A 433 -14.20 -3.79 -21.62
N ALA A 434 -14.58 -2.88 -20.72
CA ALA A 434 -15.99 -2.62 -20.45
C ALA A 434 -16.61 -1.98 -21.70
N SER A 435 -17.75 -2.51 -22.14
CA SER A 435 -18.46 -2.08 -23.35
C SER A 435 -19.22 -0.78 -23.16
#